data_AF-A0A938NAM9-F1
#
_entry.id   AF-A0A938NAM9-F1
#
_cell.length_a   1.000
_cell.length_b   1.000
_cell.length_c   1.000
_cell.angle_alpha   90.00
_cell.angle_beta   90.00
_cell.angle_gamma   90.00
#
_symmetry.space_group_name_H-M   'P 1'
#
loop_
_entity.id
_entity.type
_entity.pdbx_description
1 polymer ?
#
loop_
_entity_poly.entity_id
_entity_poly.type
_entity_poly.pdbx_seq_one_letter_code
_entity_poly.pdbx_strand_id
1 'polypeptide(L)'
;MLAQGTSGAFWISIVALFVLTIIGFVIAMRLRARAFDRSVADAEAFGFSELRALRDSGRISDEEFEIAERRLREKARETVERLRQERAATKPPRARGSQRPS
;
A
#
# COMPACT_ATOMS: atom_id res chain seq x y z
N MET A 1 33.21 21.93 38.04
CA MET A 1 31.84 21.44 38.32
C MET A 1 30.99 21.62 37.07
N LEU A 2 30.96 20.65 36.14
CA LEU A 2 30.23 20.78 34.86
C LEU A 2 29.66 19.42 34.39
N ALA A 3 28.91 18.70 35.24
CA ALA A 3 28.34 17.41 34.84
C ALA A 3 26.95 17.15 35.44
N GLN A 4 26.13 18.20 35.60
CA GLN A 4 24.76 18.07 36.12
C GLN A 4 23.66 18.44 35.11
N GLY A 5 24.01 18.66 33.83
CA GLY A 5 23.07 19.01 32.74
C GLY A 5 22.85 17.91 31.68
N THR A 6 23.57 16.79 31.75
CA THR A 6 23.67 15.84 30.63
C THR A 6 22.49 14.88 30.52
N SER A 7 21.79 14.58 31.63
CA SER A 7 20.68 13.62 31.64
C SER A 7 19.47 14.11 30.83
N GLY A 8 19.19 15.42 30.85
CA GLY A 8 18.10 16.01 30.06
C GLY A 8 18.40 15.98 28.56
N ALA A 9 19.63 16.35 28.18
CA ALA A 9 20.06 16.33 26.78
C ALA A 9 20.08 14.90 26.20
N PHE A 10 20.45 13.89 27.00
CA PHE A 10 20.43 12.48 26.60
C PHE A 10 19.01 11.99 26.29
N TRP A 11 18.03 12.30 27.15
CA TRP A 11 16.63 11.94 26.92
C TRP A 11 16.03 12.66 25.70
N ILE A 12 16.35 13.95 25.51
CA ILE A 12 15.90 14.71 24.34
C ILE A 12 16.45 14.09 23.05
N SER A 13 17.73 13.68 23.05
CA SER A 13 18.33 13.02 21.88
C SER A 13 17.67 11.69 21.55
N ILE A 14 17.30 10.89 22.55
CA ILE A 14 16.56 9.63 22.36
C ILE A 14 15.20 9.89 21.74
N VAL A 15 14.44 10.85 22.28
CA VAL A 15 13.11 11.19 21.76
C VAL A 15 13.22 11.74 20.33
N ALA A 16 14.19 12.60 20.06
CA ALA A 16 14.44 13.14 18.73
C ALA A 16 14.76 12.02 17.72
N LEU A 17 15.58 11.04 18.11
CA LEU A 17 15.88 9.87 17.27
C LEU A 17 14.62 9.06 16.96
N PHE A 18 13.79 8.78 17.96
CA PHE A 18 12.54 8.05 17.77
C PHE A 18 11.60 8.79 16.82
N VAL A 19 11.44 10.10 17.01
CA VAL A 19 10.61 10.94 16.13
C VAL A 19 11.12 10.89 14.70
N LEU A 20 12.42 11.03 14.49
CA LEU A 20 13.02 11.03 13.16
C LEU A 20 12.86 9.66 12.47
N THR A 21 13.01 8.57 13.23
CA THR A 21 12.80 7.21 12.74
C THR A 21 11.33 6.99 12.35
N ILE A 22 10.38 7.41 13.18
CA ILE A 22 8.94 7.28 12.89
C ILE A 22 8.57 8.10 11.66
N ILE A 23 9.06 9.34 11.53
CA ILE A 23 8.80 10.19 10.37
C ILE A 23 9.34 9.52 9.10
N GLY A 24 10.59 9.06 9.12
CA GLY A 24 11.20 8.34 8.00
C GLY A 24 10.39 7.09 7.63
N PHE A 25 9.97 6.33 8.62
CA PHE A 25 9.13 5.14 8.43
C PHE A 25 7.78 5.48 7.81
N VAL A 26 7.09 6.51 8.29
CA VAL A 26 5.80 6.95 7.75
C VAL A 26 5.93 7.44 6.31
N ILE A 27 7.00 8.18 5.98
CA ILE A 27 7.27 8.65 4.62
C ILE A 27 7.57 7.45 3.71
N ALA A 28 8.43 6.53 4.12
CA ALA A 28 8.73 5.31 3.37
C ALA A 28 7.47 4.46 3.17
N MET A 29 6.63 4.33 4.19
CA MET A 29 5.37 3.59 4.14
C MET A 29 4.36 4.26 3.20
N ARG A 30 4.27 5.61 3.19
CA ARG A 30 3.43 6.37 2.25
C ARG A 30 3.90 6.23 0.80
N LEU A 31 5.21 6.27 0.57
CA LEU A 31 5.80 6.07 -0.76
C LEU A 31 5.62 4.63 -1.23
N ARG A 32 5.88 3.65 -0.36
CA ARG A 32 5.67 2.22 -0.64
C ARG A 32 4.21 1.90 -0.91
N ALA A 33 3.27 2.49 -0.16
CA ALA A 33 1.84 2.32 -0.42
C ALA A 33 1.44 2.83 -1.81
N ARG A 34 2.04 3.92 -2.30
CA ARG A 34 1.82 4.42 -3.68
C ARG A 34 2.52 3.58 -4.74
N ALA A 35 3.71 3.05 -4.45
CA ALA A 35 4.44 2.18 -5.36
C ALA A 35 3.74 0.81 -5.51
N PHE A 36 3.16 0.28 -4.43
CA PHE A 36 2.46 -1.00 -4.45
C PHE A 36 1.19 -0.96 -5.33
N ASP A 37 0.41 0.12 -5.27
CA ASP A 37 -0.75 0.31 -6.17
C ASP A 37 -0.34 0.32 -7.64
N ARG A 38 0.81 0.94 -7.97
CA ARG A 38 1.35 0.91 -9.34
C ARG A 38 1.83 -0.47 -9.72
N SER A 39 2.56 -1.18 -8.86
CA SER A 39 3.04 -2.53 -9.18
C SER A 39 1.92 -3.54 -9.41
N VAL A 40 0.79 -3.40 -8.71
CA VAL A 40 -0.38 -4.27 -8.94
C VAL A 40 -1.03 -3.94 -10.29
N ALA A 41 -1.20 -2.66 -10.61
CA ALA A 41 -1.73 -2.22 -11.91
C ALA A 41 -0.80 -2.60 -13.08
N ASP A 42 0.51 -2.47 -12.90
CA ASP A 42 1.53 -2.83 -13.89
C ASP A 42 1.62 -4.36 -14.06
N ALA A 43 1.50 -5.14 -12.98
CA ALA A 43 1.44 -6.61 -13.05
C ALA A 43 0.17 -7.12 -13.75
N GLU A 44 -0.98 -6.45 -13.56
CA GLU A 44 -2.20 -6.72 -14.32
C GLU A 44 -2.02 -6.39 -15.80
N ALA A 45 -1.45 -5.22 -16.12
CA ALA A 45 -1.20 -4.81 -17.50
C ALA A 45 -0.25 -5.79 -18.20
N PHE A 46 0.79 -6.27 -17.49
CA PHE A 46 1.72 -7.27 -18.00
C PHE A 46 1.00 -8.60 -18.29
N GLY A 47 0.21 -9.11 -17.35
CA GLY A 47 -0.54 -10.37 -17.52
C GLY A 47 -1.55 -10.36 -18.67
N PHE A 48 -2.30 -9.27 -18.86
CA PHE A 48 -3.23 -9.14 -20.00
C PHE A 48 -2.50 -8.98 -21.34
N SER A 49 -1.38 -8.24 -21.36
CA SER A 49 -0.59 -8.07 -22.58
C SER A 49 0.08 -9.39 -23.03
N GLU A 50 0.52 -10.20 -22.07
CA GLU A 50 1.16 -11.49 -22.32
C GLU A 50 0.16 -12.54 -22.79
N LEU A 51 -1.05 -12.58 -22.20
CA LEU A 51 -2.16 -13.41 -22.70
C LEU A 51 -2.56 -13.04 -24.13
N ARG A 52 -2.60 -11.74 -24.46
CA ARG A 52 -2.88 -11.28 -25.81
C ARG A 52 -1.78 -11.69 -26.79
N ALA A 53 -0.51 -11.61 -26.38
CA ALA A 53 0.61 -12.09 -27.18
C ALA A 53 0.58 -13.61 -27.40
N LEU A 54 0.11 -14.40 -26.43
CA LEU A 54 -0.05 -15.85 -26.58
C LEU A 54 -1.14 -16.21 -27.60
N ARG A 55 -2.25 -15.47 -27.61
CA ARG A 55 -3.30 -15.62 -28.62
C ARG A 55 -2.81 -15.20 -29.99
N ASP A 56 -2.17 -14.04 -30.09
CA ASP A 56 -1.67 -13.50 -31.37
C ASP A 56 -0.53 -14.36 -31.95
N SER A 57 0.20 -15.10 -31.10
CA SER A 57 1.18 -16.12 -31.52
C SER A 57 0.57 -17.49 -31.85
N GLY A 58 -0.76 -17.64 -31.75
CA GLY A 58 -1.48 -18.87 -32.07
C GLY A 58 -1.22 -20.02 -31.09
N ARG A 59 -0.69 -19.73 -29.89
CA ARG A 59 -0.39 -20.76 -28.87
C ARG A 59 -1.59 -21.14 -28.02
N ILE A 60 -2.64 -20.32 -28.02
CA ILE A 60 -3.91 -20.57 -27.33
C ILE A 60 -5.06 -20.28 -28.29
N SER A 61 -6.14 -21.06 -28.15
CA SER A 61 -7.41 -20.84 -28.85
C SER A 61 -8.12 -19.58 -28.35
N ASP A 62 -8.98 -18.98 -29.18
CA ASP A 62 -9.83 -17.85 -28.77
C ASP A 62 -10.72 -18.21 -27.57
N GLU A 63 -11.19 -19.45 -27.50
CA GLU A 63 -11.99 -19.95 -26.38
C GLU A 63 -11.15 -20.04 -25.09
N GLU A 64 -9.90 -20.48 -25.21
CA GLU A 64 -8.97 -20.56 -24.08
C GLU A 64 -8.54 -19.18 -23.58
N PHE A 65 -8.35 -18.25 -24.51
CA PHE A 65 -8.09 -16.85 -24.20
C PHE A 65 -9.24 -16.23 -23.41
N GLU A 66 -10.48 -16.44 -23.85
CA GLU A 66 -11.65 -15.85 -23.18
C GLU A 66 -11.86 -16.41 -21.76
N ILE A 67 -11.61 -17.71 -21.56
CA ILE A 67 -11.64 -18.35 -20.23
C ILE A 67 -10.53 -17.78 -19.34
N ALA A 68 -9.31 -17.62 -19.87
CA ALA A 68 -8.19 -17.07 -19.12
C ALA A 68 -8.41 -15.59 -18.77
N GLU A 69 -8.94 -14.80 -19.70
CA GLU A 69 -9.25 -13.39 -19.51
C GLU A 69 -10.29 -13.19 -18.40
N ARG A 70 -11.36 -14.00 -18.39
CA ARG A 70 -12.38 -13.96 -17.32
C ARG A 70 -11.79 -14.29 -15.96
N ARG A 71 -10.98 -15.36 -15.86
CA ARG A 71 -10.33 -15.76 -14.60
C ARG A 71 -9.36 -14.70 -14.08
N LEU A 72 -8.62 -14.05 -14.98
CA LEU A 72 -7.68 -12.98 -14.61
C LEU A 72 -8.44 -11.77 -14.06
N ARG A 73 -9.51 -11.37 -14.74
CA ARG A 73 -10.37 -10.24 -14.33
C ARG A 73 -11.07 -10.49 -13.00
N GLU A 74 -11.48 -11.73 -12.74
CA GLU A 74 -12.14 -12.11 -11.49
C GLU A 74 -11.16 -12.06 -10.30
N LYS A 75 -9.96 -12.63 -10.46
CA LYS A 75 -8.89 -12.55 -9.45
C LYS A 75 -8.42 -11.11 -9.19
N ALA A 76 -8.36 -10.30 -10.23
CA ALA A 76 -8.02 -8.88 -10.11
C ALA A 76 -9.04 -8.14 -9.25
N ARG A 77 -10.35 -8.34 -9.52
CA ARG A 77 -11.43 -7.74 -8.72
C ARG A 77 -11.34 -8.16 -7.26
N GLU A 78 -11.15 -9.45 -6.98
CA GLU A 78 -11.02 -9.96 -5.61
C GLU A 78 -9.82 -9.33 -4.87
N THR A 79 -8.68 -9.19 -5.57
CA THR A 79 -7.48 -8.58 -5.01
C THR A 79 -7.70 -7.10 -4.69
N VAL A 80 -8.34 -6.35 -5.59
CA VAL A 80 -8.68 -4.93 -5.37
C VAL A 80 -9.68 -4.77 -4.22
N GLU A 81 -10.69 -5.63 -4.14
CA GLU A 81 -11.68 -5.63 -3.07
C GLU A 81 -11.02 -5.88 -1.69
N ARG A 82 -10.13 -6.88 -1.61
CA ARG A 82 -9.33 -7.17 -0.40
C ARG A 82 -8.47 -5.98 0.02
N LEU A 83 -7.73 -5.39 -0.91
CA LEU A 83 -6.89 -4.22 -0.62
C LEU A 83 -7.72 -3.01 -0.16
N ARG A 84 -8.93 -2.84 -0.72
CA ARG A 84 -9.88 -1.80 -0.30
C ARG A 84 -10.39 -2.05 1.12
N GLN A 85 -10.69 -3.30 1.47
CA GLN A 85 -11.13 -3.68 2.82
C GLN A 85 -10.00 -3.50 3.84
N GLU A 86 -8.76 -3.90 3.54
CA GLU A 86 -7.61 -3.64 4.41
C GLU A 86 -7.37 -2.15 4.64
N ARG A 87 -7.50 -1.31 3.59
CA ARG A 87 -7.44 0.16 3.71
C ARG A 87 -8.59 0.73 4.54
N ALA A 88 -9.78 0.15 4.43
CA ALA A 88 -10.94 0.57 5.21
C ALA A 88 -10.76 0.19 6.70
N ALA A 89 -10.22 -1.00 6.98
CA ALA A 89 -9.94 -1.49 8.32
C ALA A 89 -8.80 -0.73 9.02
N THR A 90 -7.80 -0.26 8.27
CA THR A 90 -6.67 0.52 8.80
C THR A 90 -6.97 2.03 8.92
N LYS A 91 -8.15 2.50 8.49
CA LYS A 91 -8.57 3.88 8.74
C LYS A 91 -9.20 3.95 10.13
N PRO A 92 -8.53 4.52 11.16
CA PRO A 92 -9.15 4.66 12.47
C PRO A 92 -10.44 5.47 12.33
N PRO A 93 -11.49 5.14 13.09
CA PRO A 93 -12.72 5.92 13.08
C PRO A 93 -12.35 7.36 13.38
N ARG A 94 -12.52 8.25 12.38
CA ARG A 94 -12.43 9.69 12.62
C ARG A 94 -13.43 9.97 13.72
N ALA A 95 -12.92 10.31 14.90
CA ALA A 95 -13.69 10.76 16.04
C ALA A 95 -14.69 11.81 15.53
N ARG A 96 -15.95 11.37 15.43
CA ARG A 96 -17.07 12.20 15.02
C ARG A 96 -17.37 13.10 16.21
N GLY A 97 -16.88 14.33 16.13
CA GLY A 97 -17.47 15.48 16.82
C GLY A 97 -17.21 15.58 18.32
N SER A 98 -16.01 16.01 18.69
CA SER A 98 -15.84 16.88 19.86
C SER A 98 -16.20 18.33 19.48
N GLN A 99 -17.48 18.71 19.60
CA GLN A 99 -18.00 20.10 19.66
C GLN A 99 -19.54 20.00 19.66
N ARG A 100 -20.28 20.37 20.72
CA ARG A 100 -20.31 21.63 21.45
C ARG A 100 -20.83 21.45 22.88
N PRO A 101 -20.28 22.13 23.89
CA PRO A 101 -20.97 22.41 25.13
C PRO A 101 -21.98 23.56 24.92
N SER A 102 -23.14 23.47 25.56
CA SER A 102 -24.10 24.56 25.78
C SER A 102 -24.61 24.44 27.20
#